data_AF-A0A699RF68-F1
#
_entry.id   AF-A0A699RF68-F1
#
_cell.length_a   1.000
_cell.length_b   1.000
_cell.length_c   1.000
_cell.angle_alpha   90.00
_cell.angle_beta   90.00
_cell.angle_gamma   90.00
#
_symmetry.space_group_name_H-M   'P 1'
#
loop_
_entity.id
_entity.type
_entity.pdbx_description
1 polymer ?
#
loop_
_entity_poly.entity_id
_entity_poly.type
_entity_poly.pdbx_seq_one_letter_code
_entity_poly.pdbx_strand_id
1 'polypeptide(L)'
;MRQRRWLELLSDYDCKIHYHPGKANVVADALSRKEQERLRVRALVMTISLDLPKQILNAHTEARKPENIKNEDVGGMLVENAKNPEAIREQKLEPRADGTQCLNGR
;
A
#
# COMPACT_ATOMS: atom_id res chain seq x y z
N MET A 1 -15.92 29.83 21.50
CA MET A 1 -16.07 30.94 20.53
C MET A 1 -14.88 31.91 20.46
N ARG A 2 -13.88 31.88 21.34
CA ARG A 2 -12.73 32.82 21.25
C ARG A 2 -11.70 32.45 20.17
N GLN A 3 -11.39 31.16 19.99
CA GLN A 3 -10.39 30.72 18.99
C GLN A 3 -10.76 31.07 17.54
N ARG A 4 -12.04 30.98 17.14
CA ARG A 4 -12.48 31.37 15.79
C ARG A 4 -12.26 32.85 15.51
N ARG A 5 -12.57 33.72 16.50
CA ARG A 5 -12.37 35.17 16.37
C ARG A 5 -10.89 35.57 16.24
N TRP A 6 -9.97 34.81 16.82
CA TRP A 6 -8.53 35.04 16.64
C TRP A 6 -8.04 34.68 15.23
N LEU A 7 -8.61 33.62 14.62
CA LEU A 7 -8.25 33.21 13.26
C LEU A 7 -8.79 34.19 12.20
N GLU A 8 -10.01 34.68 12.39
CA GLU A 8 -10.61 35.73 11.54
C GLU A 8 -9.76 37.01 11.57
N LEU A 9 -9.37 37.46 12.77
CA LEU A 9 -8.50 38.64 12.91
C LEU A 9 -7.13 38.43 12.23
N LEU A 10 -6.57 37.23 12.29
CA LEU A 10 -5.28 36.94 11.65
C LEU A 10 -5.39 36.86 10.12
N SER A 11 -6.55 36.51 9.56
CA SER A 11 -6.72 36.44 8.10
C SER A 11 -6.83 37.82 7.45
N ASP A 12 -7.29 38.81 8.21
CA ASP A 12 -7.42 40.20 7.74
C ASP A 12 -6.08 40.93 7.67
N TYR A 13 -5.04 40.38 8.30
CA TYR A 13 -3.67 40.86 8.19
C TYR A 13 -2.85 39.92 7.30
N ASP A 14 -2.15 40.46 6.29
CA ASP A 14 -1.13 39.72 5.53
C ASP A 14 0.14 39.51 6.39
N CYS A 15 -0.01 38.75 7.48
CA CYS A 15 1.05 38.44 8.41
C CYS A 15 1.96 37.36 7.83
N LYS A 16 3.13 37.77 7.35
CA LYS A 16 4.23 36.82 7.06
C LYS A 16 4.87 36.40 8.37
N ILE A 17 4.66 35.14 8.76
CA ILE A 17 5.34 34.55 9.92
C ILE A 17 6.81 34.32 9.52
N HIS A 18 7.70 35.21 9.98
CA HIS A 18 9.13 35.05 9.78
C HIS A 18 9.70 34.05 10.80
N TYR A 19 10.12 32.88 10.32
CA TYR A 19 10.74 31.86 11.14
C TYR A 19 12.22 32.20 11.37
N HIS A 20 12.63 32.29 12.63
CA HIS A 20 14.04 32.48 13.01
C HIS A 20 14.51 31.26 13.82
N PRO A 21 15.37 30.40 13.26
CA PRO A 21 15.92 29.27 14.02
C PRO A 21 16.74 29.78 15.21
N GLY A 22 16.43 29.31 16.43
CA GLY A 22 17.06 29.81 17.64
C GLY A 22 16.44 29.28 18.94
N LYS A 23 16.98 29.73 20.09
CA LYS A 23 16.61 29.24 21.43
C LYS A 23 15.12 29.37 21.79
N ALA A 24 14.41 30.33 21.19
CA ALA A 24 12.97 30.52 21.41
C ALA A 24 12.11 29.47 20.67
N ASN A 25 12.65 28.80 19.64
CA ASN A 25 11.92 27.87 18.77
C ASN A 25 12.30 26.40 19.00
N VAL A 26 13.04 26.09 20.06
CA VAL A 26 13.51 24.72 20.36
C VAL A 26 12.36 23.71 20.40
N VAL A 27 11.21 24.09 20.96
CA VAL A 27 10.02 23.23 21.01
C VAL A 27 9.42 23.04 19.61
N ALA A 28 9.33 24.10 18.81
CA ALA A 28 8.82 24.02 17.44
C ALA A 28 9.75 23.17 16.54
N ASP A 29 11.07 23.37 16.64
CA ASP A 29 12.08 22.59 15.92
C ASP A 29 12.01 21.09 16.30
N ALA A 30 11.89 20.79 17.60
CA ALA A 30 11.79 19.42 18.08
C ALA A 30 10.50 18.73 17.57
N LEU A 31 9.37 19.43 17.58
CA LEU A 31 8.10 18.90 17.08
C LEU A 31 8.09 18.73 15.56
N SER A 32 8.67 19.67 14.82
CA SER A 32 8.76 19.62 13.36
C SER A 32 9.55 18.40 12.86
N ARG A 33 10.67 18.05 13.53
CA ARG A 33 11.47 16.86 13.20
C ARG A 33 10.65 15.57 13.29
N LYS A 34 9.86 15.41 14.36
CA LYS A 34 9.00 14.23 14.56
C LYS A 34 7.92 14.11 13.49
N GLU A 35 7.32 15.22 13.08
CA GLU A 35 6.33 15.23 12.02
C GLU A 35 6.96 14.89 10.67
N GLN A 36 8.12 15.47 10.34
CA GLN A 36 8.84 15.16 9.10
C GLN A 36 9.27 13.70 9.03
N GLU A 37 9.78 13.12 10.12
CA GLU A 37 10.11 11.70 10.21
C GLU A 37 8.87 10.83 10.00
N ARG A 38 7.73 11.17 10.62
CA ARG A 38 6.47 10.46 10.43
C ARG A 38 5.99 10.52 8.98
N LEU A 39 6.14 11.67 8.31
CA LEU A 39 5.80 11.83 6.90
C LEU A 39 6.75 11.03 5.99
N ARG A 40 8.06 11.02 6.28
CA ARG A 40 9.05 10.19 5.56
C ARG A 40 8.75 8.71 5.69
N VAL A 41 8.47 8.23 6.90
CA VAL A 41 8.09 6.84 7.15
C VAL A 41 6.80 6.50 6.39
N ARG A 42 5.80 7.37 6.40
CA ARG A 42 4.56 7.15 5.61
C ARG A 42 4.83 7.08 4.11
N ALA A 43 5.65 7.99 3.57
CA ALA A 43 6.02 7.96 2.15
C ALA A 43 6.78 6.67 1.79
N LEU A 44 7.69 6.22 2.65
CA LEU A 44 8.42 4.97 2.47
C LEU A 44 7.49 3.75 2.53
N VAL A 45 6.55 3.73 3.48
CA VAL A 45 5.54 2.66 3.57
C VAL A 45 4.67 2.64 2.33
N MET A 46 4.24 3.80 1.81
CA MET A 46 3.43 3.86 0.58
C MET A 46 4.22 3.36 -0.64
N THR A 47 5.49 3.70 -0.76
CA THR A 47 6.34 3.23 -1.86
C THR A 47 6.58 1.72 -1.78
N ILE A 48 6.95 1.18 -0.61
CA ILE A 48 7.13 -0.26 -0.43
C ILE A 48 5.82 -1.03 -0.64
N SER A 49 4.70 -0.52 -0.09
CA SER A 49 3.38 -1.15 -0.21
C SER A 49 2.90 -1.26 -1.65
N LEU A 50 3.31 -0.36 -2.54
CA LEU A 50 2.91 -0.38 -3.94
C LEU A 50 3.91 -1.15 -4.82
N ASP A 51 5.20 -1.02 -4.54
CA ASP A 51 6.26 -1.60 -5.36
C ASP A 51 6.41 -3.12 -5.11
N LEU A 52 6.33 -3.55 -3.85
CA LEU A 52 6.56 -4.95 -3.49
C LEU A 52 5.49 -5.90 -4.09
N PRO A 53 4.18 -5.63 -4.00
CA PRO A 53 3.18 -6.50 -4.63
C PRO A 53 3.31 -6.53 -6.16
N LYS A 54 3.71 -5.41 -6.77
CA LYS A 54 3.96 -5.35 -8.22
C LYS A 54 5.14 -6.22 -8.61
N GLN A 55 6.25 -6.17 -7.87
CA GLN A 55 7.41 -7.04 -8.11
C GLN A 55 7.05 -8.53 -7.94
N ILE A 56 6.30 -8.86 -6.88
CA ILE A 56 5.82 -10.23 -6.63
C ILE A 56 4.95 -10.72 -7.78
N LEU A 57 3.97 -9.91 -8.22
CA LEU A 57 3.09 -10.27 -9.34
C LEU A 57 3.90 -10.52 -10.62
N ASN A 58 4.85 -9.63 -10.93
CA ASN A 58 5.70 -9.78 -12.10
C ASN A 58 6.55 -11.06 -12.02
N ALA A 59 7.18 -11.33 -10.87
CA ALA A 59 7.96 -12.55 -10.67
C ALA A 59 7.09 -13.82 -10.84
N HIS A 60 5.86 -13.82 -10.32
CA HIS A 60 4.92 -14.91 -10.54
C HIS A 60 4.53 -15.08 -12.01
N THR A 61 4.28 -13.99 -12.74
CA THR A 61 3.96 -14.08 -14.17
C THR A 61 5.13 -14.62 -15.00
N GLU A 62 6.36 -14.23 -14.66
CA GLU A 62 7.58 -14.72 -15.31
C GLU A 62 7.81 -16.21 -15.01
N ALA A 63 7.64 -16.63 -13.75
CA ALA A 63 7.75 -18.03 -13.36
C ALA A 63 6.67 -18.93 -14.00
N ARG A 64 5.46 -18.40 -14.23
CA ARG A 64 4.34 -19.14 -14.86
C ARG A 64 4.45 -19.24 -16.38
N LYS A 65 5.48 -18.66 -17.01
CA LYS A 65 5.69 -18.83 -18.45
C LYS A 65 5.93 -20.31 -18.78
N PRO A 66 5.37 -20.82 -19.89
CA PRO A 66 5.47 -22.23 -20.25
C PRO A 66 6.92 -22.70 -20.45
N GLU A 67 7.81 -21.80 -20.82
CA GLU A 67 9.26 -22.03 -20.98
C GLU A 67 9.95 -22.38 -19.65
N ASN A 68 9.41 -21.94 -18.52
CA ASN A 68 10.00 -22.10 -17.19
C ASN A 68 9.37 -23.26 -16.38
N ILE A 69 8.28 -23.86 -16.88
CA ILE A 69 7.54 -24.92 -16.19
C ILE A 69 8.03 -26.29 -16.68
N LYS A 70 8.60 -27.10 -15.79
CA LYS A 70 8.92 -28.50 -16.11
C LYS A 70 7.64 -29.35 -16.03
N ASN A 71 7.50 -30.30 -16.96
CA ASN A 71 6.32 -31.16 -17.07
C ASN A 71 6.04 -32.00 -15.81
N GLU A 72 7.05 -32.21 -14.97
CA GLU A 72 6.97 -32.97 -13.71
C GLU A 72 6.53 -32.09 -12.52
N ASP A 73 6.80 -30.78 -12.57
CA ASP A 73 6.44 -29.82 -11.50
C ASP A 73 4.94 -29.50 -11.50
N VAL A 74 4.25 -29.87 -12.56
CA VAL A 74 2.81 -29.70 -12.72
C VAL A 74 2.10 -30.99 -12.34
N GLY A 75 1.60 -31.07 -11.10
CA GLY A 75 0.47 -31.95 -10.83
C GLY A 75 -0.63 -31.62 -11.84
N GLY A 76 -1.13 -32.63 -12.58
CA GLY A 76 -1.82 -32.52 -13.88
C GLY A 76 -2.96 -31.49 -14.01
N MET A 77 -3.39 -30.89 -12.91
CA MET A 77 -4.35 -29.79 -12.83
C MET A 77 -3.84 -28.46 -13.45
N LEU A 78 -2.55 -28.09 -13.37
CA LEU A 78 -2.09 -26.81 -13.97
C LEU A 78 -1.91 -26.89 -15.49
N VAL A 79 -1.67 -28.08 -16.06
CA VAL A 79 -1.56 -28.27 -17.53
C VAL A 79 -2.90 -27.93 -18.21
N GLU A 80 -4.02 -28.36 -17.63
CA GLU A 80 -5.36 -28.04 -18.14
C GLU A 80 -5.68 -26.54 -17.99
N ASN A 81 -5.26 -25.91 -16.88
CA ASN A 81 -5.44 -24.47 -16.64
C ASN A 81 -4.63 -23.58 -17.60
N ALA A 82 -3.50 -24.06 -18.13
CA ALA A 82 -2.70 -23.35 -19.13
C ALA A 82 -3.33 -23.43 -20.54
N LYS A 83 -4.06 -24.50 -20.84
CA LYS A 83 -4.79 -24.69 -22.11
C LYS A 83 -6.12 -23.94 -22.15
N ASN A 84 -6.74 -23.67 -20.99
CA ASN A 84 -7.97 -22.88 -20.90
C ASN A 84 -7.93 -21.86 -19.74
N PRO A 85 -7.47 -20.61 -19.99
CA PRO A 85 -7.37 -19.58 -18.96
C PRO A 85 -8.73 -19.07 -18.45
N GLU A 86 -9.84 -19.30 -19.17
CA GLU A 86 -11.20 -18.90 -18.76
C GLU A 86 -11.75 -19.79 -17.64
N ALA A 87 -11.35 -21.06 -17.55
CA ALA A 87 -11.81 -22.01 -16.54
C ALA A 87 -11.41 -21.62 -15.09
N ILE A 88 -10.38 -20.80 -14.93
CA ILE A 88 -9.93 -20.30 -13.62
C ILE A 88 -10.93 -19.29 -13.03
N ARG A 89 -11.65 -18.53 -13.88
CA ARG A 89 -12.62 -17.53 -13.42
C ARG A 89 -13.87 -18.18 -12.81
N GLU A 90 -14.12 -19.45 -13.09
CA GLU A 90 -15.25 -20.23 -12.58
C GLU A 90 -14.94 -20.96 -11.27
N GLN A 91 -13.67 -21.10 -10.87
CA GLN A 91 -13.28 -21.58 -9.54
C GLN A 91 -13.52 -20.50 -8.49
N LYS A 92 -14.79 -20.13 -8.30
CA LYS A 92 -15.23 -19.22 -7.24
C LYS A 92 -14.90 -19.85 -5.88
N LEU A 93 -14.08 -19.16 -5.10
CA LEU A 93 -13.84 -19.48 -3.71
C LEU A 93 -15.07 -19.04 -2.89
N GLU A 94 -15.75 -19.99 -2.25
CA GLU A 94 -16.86 -19.63 -1.34
C GLU A 94 -16.30 -19.25 0.03
N PRO A 95 -16.73 -18.10 0.61
CA PRO A 95 -16.36 -17.73 1.96
C PRO A 95 -17.11 -18.60 2.97
N ARG A 96 -16.39 -19.27 3.86
CA ARG A 96 -16.96 -19.94 5.03
C ARG A 96 -17.21 -18.93 6.15
N ALA A 97 -18.10 -19.29 7.08
CA ALA A 97 -18.47 -18.46 8.23
C ALA A 97 -17.29 -18.16 9.18
N ASP A 98 -16.19 -18.91 9.10
CA ASP A 98 -14.95 -18.72 9.85
C ASP A 98 -13.92 -17.83 9.14
N GLY A 99 -14.25 -17.27 7.96
CA GLY A 99 -13.37 -16.42 7.17
C GLY A 99 -12.37 -17.17 6.28
N THR A 100 -12.38 -18.50 6.28
CA THR A 100 -11.59 -19.30 5.33
C THR A 100 -12.30 -19.44 3.99
N GLN A 101 -11.54 -19.50 2.90
CA GLN A 101 -12.08 -19.64 1.54
C GLN A 101 -11.82 -21.06 1.03
N CYS A 102 -12.84 -21.71 0.49
CA CYS A 102 -12.75 -23.08 -0.04
C CYS A 102 -13.01 -23.11 -1.54
N LEU A 103 -12.25 -23.94 -2.24
CA LEU A 103 -12.46 -24.22 -3.67
C LEU A 103 -13.77 -25.00 -3.82
N ASN A 104 -14.60 -24.59 -4.78
CA ASN A 104 -15.82 -25.31 -5.13
C ASN A 104 -15.47 -26.73 -5.62
N GLY A 105 -15.89 -27.72 -4.84
CA GLY A 105 -16.03 -29.12 -5.27
C GLY A 105 -14.82 -30.04 -5.04
N ARG A 106 -14.80 -30.71 -3.89
CA ARG A 106 -14.87 -32.19 -3.85
C ARG A 106 -15.36 -32.69 -2.49
#